data_AF-A0A537IAS4-F1
#
_entry.id   AF-A0A537IAS4-F1
#
_cell.length_a   1.000
_cell.length_b   1.000
_cell.length_c   1.000
_cell.angle_alpha   90.00
_cell.angle_beta   90.00
_cell.angle_gamma   90.00
#
_symmetry.space_group_name_H-M   'P 1'
#
loop_
_entity.id
_entity.type
_entity.pdbx_description
1 polymer ?
#
loop_
_entity_poly.entity_id
_entity_poly.type
_entity_poly.pdbx_seq_one_letter_code
_entity_poly.pdbx_strand_id
1 'polypeptide(L)'
;MGRFSLKKSEEIVEVDGRRIALSNLDKLMWKRDGVTKADVIQYYSSVADRMIPLIKNRPLMLNRFPHGFPGKSFVQKDWPNHPSWVKIAKVRSHSLNKSVRHVVCDDKATLVWLADMACLEINQFLSSAPRTDWHDLVLVDLDPYPPAEFEDAVEIARAVHSALVEMRLRHMIKTSGADGFHFLIPVVPKYSIETIRRFVLLLGILL
;
A
#
# COMPACT_ATOMS: atom_id res chain seq x y z
N MET A 1 -3.64 26.01 39.15
CA MET A 1 -2.29 26.34 38.64
C MET A 1 -2.08 25.57 37.35
N GLY A 2 -2.12 26.27 36.20
CA GLY A 2 -2.18 25.65 34.88
C GLY A 2 -0.87 24.94 34.49
N ARG A 3 -0.98 23.69 34.04
CA ARG A 3 0.11 23.02 33.31
C ARG A 3 0.02 23.46 31.84
N PHE A 4 0.84 24.44 31.48
CA PHE A 4 1.21 24.67 30.09
C PHE A 4 2.15 23.52 29.67
N SER A 5 1.70 22.68 28.74
CA SER A 5 2.59 21.74 28.03
C SER A 5 2.97 22.39 26.69
N LEU A 6 4.19 22.93 26.65
CA LEU A 6 4.93 23.40 25.47
C LEU A 6 5.69 22.18 24.89
N LYS A 7 5.81 21.85 23.60
CA LYS A 7 5.43 22.42 22.30
C LYS A 7 5.08 21.23 21.38
N LYS A 8 4.03 21.33 20.57
CA LYS A 8 3.93 20.54 19.34
C LYS A 8 4.97 21.14 18.38
N SER A 9 6.15 20.54 18.24
CA SER A 9 7.09 20.94 17.20
C SER A 9 6.50 20.50 15.86
N GLU A 10 5.97 21.47 15.12
CA GLU A 10 5.77 21.32 13.68
C GLU A 10 7.09 21.67 13.01
N GLU A 11 7.64 20.72 12.26
CA GLU A 11 8.83 20.93 11.45
C GLU A 11 8.40 21.04 10.00
N ILE A 12 8.81 22.11 9.32
CA ILE A 12 8.51 22.28 7.90
C ILE A 12 9.72 21.82 7.11
N VAL A 13 9.55 20.76 6.34
CA VAL A 13 10.57 20.23 5.43
C VAL A 13 10.22 20.57 3.98
N GLU A 14 11.22 20.63 3.12
CA GLU A 14 11.04 20.75 1.67
C GLU A 14 11.37 19.43 0.99
N VAL A 15 10.41 18.86 0.26
CA VAL A 15 10.55 17.60 -0.49
C VAL A 15 9.95 17.80 -1.88
N ASP A 16 10.69 17.51 -2.94
CA ASP A 16 10.29 17.74 -4.34
C ASP A 16 9.73 19.17 -4.59
N GLY A 17 10.34 20.19 -3.98
CA GLY A 17 9.90 21.59 -4.06
C GLY A 17 8.59 21.90 -3.32
N ARG A 18 8.11 20.99 -2.46
CA ARG A 18 6.88 21.16 -1.66
C ARG A 18 7.23 21.29 -0.18
N ARG A 19 6.63 22.29 0.47
CA ARG A 19 6.73 22.47 1.92
C ARG A 19 5.72 21.57 2.63
N ILE A 20 6.20 20.70 3.50
CA ILE A 20 5.40 19.73 4.25
C ILE A 20 5.59 20.01 5.75
N ALA A 21 4.51 20.31 6.45
CA ALA A 21 4.52 20.42 7.91
C ALA A 21 4.39 19.03 8.53
N LEU A 22 5.47 18.53 9.12
CA LEU A 22 5.51 17.29 9.87
C LEU A 22 5.23 17.58 11.34
N SER A 23 4.55 16.66 12.03
CA SER A 23 4.11 16.89 13.42
C SER A 23 4.39 15.67 14.30
N ASN A 24 4.49 15.80 15.61
CA ASN A 24 4.60 14.64 16.53
C ASN A 24 5.71 13.64 16.12
N LEU A 25 6.88 14.13 15.74
CA LEU A 25 7.98 13.32 15.18
C LEU A 25 8.48 12.26 16.18
N ASP A 26 8.57 12.62 17.46
CA ASP A 26 9.02 11.74 18.55
C ASP A 26 7.98 10.67 18.94
N LYS A 27 6.81 10.65 18.28
CA LYS A 27 5.76 9.69 18.61
C LYS A 27 6.22 8.28 18.29
N LEU A 28 6.21 7.40 19.30
CA LEU A 28 6.50 5.98 19.12
C LEU A 28 5.41 5.30 18.27
N MET A 29 5.81 4.81 17.11
CA MET A 29 5.01 4.00 16.18
C MET A 29 5.14 2.51 16.51
N TRP A 30 6.31 2.05 16.96
CA TRP A 30 6.49 0.75 17.63
C TRP A 30 7.12 0.96 18.99
N LYS A 31 6.32 0.87 20.05
CA LYS A 31 6.79 1.18 21.42
C LYS A 31 7.91 0.26 21.90
N ARG A 32 7.80 -1.04 21.61
CA ARG A 32 8.77 -2.05 22.05
C ARG A 32 10.14 -1.83 21.40
N ASP A 33 10.12 -1.47 20.13
CA ASP A 33 11.32 -1.39 19.29
C ASP A 33 11.89 0.05 19.24
N GLY A 34 11.25 1.00 19.94
CA GLY A 34 11.68 2.40 20.00
C GLY A 34 11.48 3.19 18.71
N VAL A 35 10.81 2.64 17.69
CA VAL A 35 10.64 3.26 16.38
C VAL A 35 9.68 4.44 16.49
N THR A 36 10.15 5.63 16.15
CA THR A 36 9.39 6.89 16.15
C THR A 36 8.71 7.15 14.81
N LYS A 37 7.87 8.19 14.74
CA LYS A 37 7.26 8.62 13.48
C LYS A 37 8.31 9.24 12.54
N ALA A 38 9.31 9.92 13.09
CA ALA A 38 10.45 10.39 12.31
C ALA A 38 11.15 9.23 11.59
N ASP A 39 11.37 8.10 12.27
CA ASP A 39 11.99 6.91 11.68
C ASP A 39 11.15 6.34 10.53
N VAL A 40 9.82 6.29 10.70
CA VAL A 40 8.90 5.84 9.65
C VAL A 40 8.95 6.77 8.42
N ILE A 41 8.93 8.09 8.64
CA ILE A 41 9.04 9.08 7.56
C ILE A 41 10.39 8.92 6.84
N GLN A 42 11.48 8.76 7.59
CA GLN A 42 12.82 8.56 7.05
C GLN A 42 12.91 7.27 6.23
N TYR A 43 12.32 6.17 6.72
CA TYR A 43 12.26 4.91 6.00
C TYR A 43 11.55 5.08 4.65
N TYR A 44 10.32 5.62 4.65
CA TYR A 44 9.55 5.87 3.42
C TYR A 44 10.29 6.80 2.45
N SER A 45 10.94 7.84 2.97
CA SER A 45 11.78 8.75 2.18
C SER A 45 12.97 8.04 1.52
N SER A 46 13.59 7.08 2.22
CA SER A 46 14.76 6.33 1.73
C SER A 46 14.43 5.29 0.66
N VAL A 47 13.22 4.72 0.69
CA VAL A 47 12.78 3.70 -0.29
C VAL A 47 11.93 4.27 -1.42
N ALA A 48 11.66 5.57 -1.41
CA ALA A 48 10.76 6.26 -2.34
C ALA A 48 11.05 5.92 -3.81
N ASP A 49 12.32 5.99 -4.24
CA ASP A 49 12.73 5.76 -5.62
C ASP A 49 12.44 4.32 -6.10
N ARG A 50 12.38 3.36 -5.19
CA ARG A 50 12.05 1.95 -5.48
C ARG A 50 10.56 1.67 -5.32
N MET A 51 9.90 2.30 -4.35
CA MET A 51 8.50 2.06 -4.02
C MET A 51 7.55 2.74 -5.00
N ILE A 52 7.80 4.02 -5.33
CA ILE A 52 6.91 4.84 -6.16
C ILE A 52 6.65 4.18 -7.53
N PRO A 53 7.66 3.67 -8.28
CA PRO A 53 7.40 3.01 -9.56
C PRO A 53 6.41 1.84 -9.48
N LEU A 54 6.31 1.15 -8.34
CA LEU A 54 5.40 0.03 -8.15
C LEU A 54 3.95 0.48 -7.92
N ILE A 55 3.76 1.64 -7.26
CA ILE A 55 2.44 2.17 -6.88
C ILE A 55 1.96 3.36 -7.73
N LYS A 56 2.78 3.80 -8.69
CA LYS A 56 2.53 4.96 -9.53
C LYS A 56 1.21 4.83 -10.29
N ASN A 57 0.48 5.94 -10.39
CA ASN A 57 -0.83 6.09 -11.03
C ASN A 57 -1.94 5.21 -10.44
N ARG A 58 -1.73 4.57 -9.28
CA ARG A 58 -2.74 3.70 -8.66
C ARG A 58 -3.46 4.43 -7.52
N PRO A 59 -4.80 4.36 -7.49
CA PRO A 59 -5.55 4.71 -6.28
C PRO A 59 -5.09 3.86 -5.09
N LEU A 60 -5.03 4.46 -3.90
CA LEU A 60 -4.57 3.80 -2.68
C LEU A 60 -5.69 3.65 -1.65
N MET A 61 -5.67 2.55 -0.89
CA MET A 61 -6.36 2.37 0.38
C MET A 61 -5.30 2.38 1.49
N LEU A 62 -5.43 3.29 2.44
CA LEU A 62 -4.36 3.61 3.38
C LEU A 62 -4.75 3.16 4.79
N ASN A 63 -4.00 2.24 5.38
CA ASN A 63 -4.23 1.86 6.78
C ASN A 63 -3.44 2.78 7.71
N ARG A 64 -4.17 3.51 8.54
CA ARG A 64 -3.60 4.53 9.43
C ARG A 64 -3.51 4.01 10.84
N PHE A 65 -2.38 4.29 11.49
CA PHE A 65 -2.10 3.92 12.87
C PHE A 65 -1.84 5.17 13.71
N PRO A 66 -2.87 6.00 14.01
CA PRO A 66 -2.66 7.27 14.69
C PRO A 66 -1.98 7.12 16.05
N HIS A 67 -2.04 5.95 16.69
CA HIS A 67 -1.44 5.67 18.00
C HIS A 67 -0.28 4.67 17.95
N GLY A 68 0.25 4.38 16.75
CA GLY A 68 1.27 3.34 16.55
C GLY A 68 0.71 1.92 16.60
N PHE A 69 1.52 0.95 16.22
CA PHE A 69 1.27 -0.49 16.36
C PHE A 69 1.63 -0.97 17.78
N PRO A 70 0.90 -1.94 18.36
CA PRO A 70 -0.31 -2.63 17.87
C PRO A 70 -1.62 -1.89 18.22
N GLY A 71 -1.59 -0.56 18.34
CA GLY A 71 -2.78 0.24 18.62
C GLY A 71 -3.82 0.17 17.50
N LYS A 72 -5.04 0.65 17.79
CA LYS A 72 -6.15 0.64 16.83
C LYS A 72 -5.78 1.37 15.53
N SER A 73 -5.99 0.68 14.42
CA SER A 73 -5.85 1.21 13.07
C SER A 73 -7.20 1.36 12.36
N PHE A 74 -7.19 2.05 11.22
CA PHE A 74 -8.36 2.11 10.33
C PHE A 74 -7.94 2.35 8.88
N VAL A 75 -8.68 1.72 7.96
CA VAL A 75 -8.48 1.91 6.52
C VAL A 75 -9.21 3.16 6.05
N GLN A 76 -8.47 4.15 5.57
CA GLN A 76 -9.00 5.37 4.97
C GLN A 76 -8.96 5.29 3.44
N LYS A 77 -10.14 5.28 2.83
CA LYS A 77 -10.33 5.25 1.37
C LYS A 77 -10.64 6.63 0.79
N ASP A 78 -11.45 7.43 1.49
CA ASP A 78 -11.87 8.76 1.04
C ASP A 78 -11.01 9.86 1.69
N TRP A 79 -10.47 10.75 0.87
CA TRP A 79 -9.62 11.87 1.28
C TRP A 79 -10.25 13.19 0.80
N PRO A 80 -11.25 13.74 1.50
CA PRO A 80 -11.82 15.06 1.20
C PRO A 80 -10.85 16.20 1.42
N ASN A 81 -10.01 16.07 2.45
CA ASN A 81 -9.08 17.09 2.90
C ASN A 81 -7.67 16.55 2.65
N HIS A 82 -6.96 17.17 1.73
CA HIS A 82 -5.59 16.84 1.37
C HIS A 82 -4.90 18.12 0.85
N PRO A 83 -3.56 18.19 0.90
CA PRO A 83 -2.84 19.27 0.23
C PRO A 83 -3.19 19.34 -1.26
N SER A 84 -3.25 20.55 -1.82
CA SER A 84 -3.64 20.79 -3.23
C SER A 84 -2.73 20.09 -4.24
N TRP A 85 -1.49 19.83 -3.86
CA TRP A 85 -0.49 19.14 -4.68
C TRP A 85 -0.61 17.60 -4.63
N VAL A 86 -1.38 17.03 -3.69
CA VAL A 86 -1.62 15.59 -3.64
C VAL A 86 -2.62 15.20 -4.74
N LYS A 87 -2.21 14.32 -5.64
CA LYS A 87 -3.05 13.81 -6.71
C LYS A 87 -4.15 12.90 -6.16
N ILE A 88 -5.37 13.07 -6.68
CA ILE A 88 -6.55 12.30 -6.30
C ILE A 88 -7.15 11.60 -7.52
N ALA A 89 -7.44 10.31 -7.38
CA ALA A 89 -8.29 9.56 -8.28
C ALA A 89 -9.72 9.47 -7.71
N LYS A 90 -10.72 9.81 -8.53
CA LYS A 90 -12.13 9.63 -8.19
C LYS A 90 -12.58 8.26 -8.66
N VAL A 91 -12.93 7.39 -7.72
CA VAL A 91 -13.36 6.01 -7.98
C VAL A 91 -14.83 5.85 -7.64
N ARG A 92 -15.62 5.25 -8.53
CA ARG A 92 -17.02 4.94 -8.25
C ARG A 92 -17.09 3.79 -7.24
N SER A 93 -17.68 4.05 -6.08
CA SER A 93 -18.06 3.00 -5.14
C SER A 93 -19.50 2.57 -5.43
N HIS A 94 -19.67 1.34 -5.91
CA HIS A 94 -21.00 0.78 -6.17
C HIS A 94 -21.80 0.58 -4.89
N SER A 95 -21.17 0.11 -3.81
CA SER A 95 -21.84 -0.13 -2.52
C SER A 95 -22.31 1.16 -1.85
N LEU A 96 -21.54 2.24 -1.96
CA LEU A 96 -21.89 3.54 -1.36
C LEU A 96 -22.65 4.45 -2.34
N ASN A 97 -22.88 4.00 -3.57
CA ASN A 97 -23.49 4.76 -4.67
C ASN A 97 -22.90 6.17 -4.86
N LYS A 98 -21.60 6.36 -4.58
CA LYS A 98 -20.91 7.65 -4.61
C LYS A 98 -19.50 7.54 -5.20
N SER A 99 -18.93 8.67 -5.59
CA SER A 99 -17.50 8.75 -5.91
C SER A 99 -16.69 8.89 -4.62
N VAL A 100 -15.62 8.12 -4.52
CA VAL A 100 -14.63 8.14 -3.42
C VAL A 100 -13.33 8.75 -3.93
N ARG A 101 -12.68 9.60 -3.14
CA ARG A 101 -11.41 10.26 -3.48
C ARG A 101 -10.25 9.48 -2.89
N HIS A 102 -9.54 8.76 -3.73
CA HIS A 102 -8.36 8.01 -3.35
C HIS A 102 -7.09 8.82 -3.64
N VAL A 103 -6.14 8.80 -2.71
CA VAL A 103 -4.79 9.34 -2.96
C VAL A 103 -4.12 8.51 -4.05
N VAL A 104 -3.38 9.19 -4.92
CA VAL A 104 -2.42 8.59 -5.86
C VAL A 104 -1.04 9.10 -5.50
N CYS A 105 -0.11 8.19 -5.19
CA CYS A 105 1.25 8.53 -4.79
C CYS A 105 2.22 8.40 -5.97
N ASP A 106 2.49 9.51 -6.65
CA ASP A 106 3.36 9.55 -7.85
C ASP A 106 4.75 10.14 -7.57
N ASP A 107 4.99 10.65 -6.37
CA ASP A 107 6.19 11.38 -5.98
C ASP A 107 6.53 11.20 -4.50
N LYS A 108 7.76 11.61 -4.13
CA LYS A 108 8.32 11.39 -2.79
C LYS A 108 7.65 12.30 -1.75
N ALA A 109 7.26 13.51 -2.15
CA ALA A 109 6.53 14.41 -1.26
C ALA A 109 5.18 13.83 -0.81
N THR A 110 4.40 13.20 -1.71
CA THR A 110 3.17 12.50 -1.32
C THR A 110 3.47 11.33 -0.40
N LEU A 111 4.53 10.56 -0.64
CA LEU A 111 4.90 9.43 0.21
C LEU A 111 5.28 9.87 1.64
N VAL A 112 6.08 10.95 1.76
CA VAL A 112 6.44 11.55 3.05
C VAL A 112 5.20 12.07 3.79
N TRP A 113 4.29 12.74 3.09
CA TRP A 113 3.04 13.20 3.70
C TRP A 113 2.15 12.04 4.17
N LEU A 114 2.06 10.94 3.41
CA LEU A 114 1.34 9.75 3.83
C LEU A 114 1.93 9.14 5.12
N ALA A 115 3.25 9.10 5.23
CA ALA A 115 3.93 8.66 6.46
C ALA A 115 3.63 9.58 7.65
N ASP A 116 3.61 10.91 7.46
CA ASP A 116 3.23 11.87 8.51
C ASP A 116 1.77 11.70 8.98
N MET A 117 0.88 11.36 8.05
CA MET A 117 -0.51 10.98 8.32
C MET A 117 -0.66 9.64 9.06
N ALA A 118 0.46 9.00 9.42
CA ALA A 118 0.56 7.71 10.08
C ALA A 118 0.03 6.55 9.24
N CYS A 119 0.13 6.63 7.91
CA CYS A 119 -0.15 5.51 7.01
C CYS A 119 1.01 4.52 7.08
N LEU A 120 0.85 3.42 7.81
CA LEU A 120 1.87 2.38 7.89
C LEU A 120 1.72 1.34 6.78
N GLU A 121 0.50 1.11 6.30
CA GLU A 121 0.25 0.18 5.19
C GLU A 121 -0.37 0.94 4.01
N ILE A 122 0.26 0.78 2.84
CA ILE A 122 -0.15 1.42 1.59
C ILE A 122 -0.64 0.33 0.63
N ASN A 123 -1.96 0.22 0.49
CA ASN A 123 -2.58 -0.82 -0.34
C ASN A 123 -3.01 -0.23 -1.67
N GLN A 124 -2.35 -0.62 -2.76
CA GLN A 124 -2.66 -0.15 -4.10
C GLN A 124 -3.83 -0.91 -4.74
N PHE A 125 -4.54 -0.23 -5.64
CA PHE A 125 -5.44 -0.91 -6.56
C PHE A 125 -4.66 -1.73 -7.59
N LEU A 126 -5.27 -2.83 -8.05
CA LEU A 126 -4.77 -3.65 -9.17
C LEU A 126 -5.07 -3.03 -10.55
N SER A 127 -5.68 -1.84 -10.57
CA SER A 127 -5.94 -1.01 -11.74
C SER A 127 -5.30 0.37 -11.58
N SER A 128 -4.95 0.99 -12.70
CA SER A 128 -4.44 2.36 -12.73
C SER A 128 -5.56 3.38 -12.97
N ALA A 129 -5.44 4.55 -12.37
CA ALA A 129 -6.30 5.68 -12.67
C ALA A 129 -6.02 6.23 -14.10
N PRO A 130 -7.03 6.79 -14.80
CA PRO A 130 -8.43 6.96 -14.35
C PRO A 130 -9.32 5.74 -14.61
N ARG A 131 -8.82 4.69 -15.30
CA ARG A 131 -9.61 3.52 -15.72
C ARG A 131 -9.59 2.42 -14.66
N THR A 132 -10.20 2.70 -13.52
CA THR A 132 -10.13 1.80 -12.35
C THR A 132 -10.94 0.50 -12.49
N ASP A 133 -11.83 0.43 -13.48
CA ASP A 133 -12.65 -0.77 -13.75
C ASP A 133 -11.86 -1.86 -14.50
N TRP A 134 -10.69 -1.52 -15.08
CA TRP A 134 -9.87 -2.44 -15.86
C TRP A 134 -8.53 -2.69 -15.17
N HIS A 135 -8.33 -3.93 -14.72
CA HIS A 135 -7.12 -4.33 -14.02
C HIS A 135 -5.94 -4.47 -14.98
N ASP A 136 -4.79 -3.95 -14.58
CA ASP A 136 -3.51 -4.07 -15.27
C ASP A 136 -2.49 -4.89 -14.45
N LEU A 137 -2.89 -5.34 -13.27
CA LEU A 137 -2.19 -6.33 -12.45
C LEU A 137 -3.15 -7.46 -12.06
N VAL A 138 -2.63 -8.68 -12.08
CA VAL A 138 -3.23 -9.83 -11.40
C VAL A 138 -2.42 -10.09 -10.13
N LEU A 139 -3.12 -10.32 -9.02
CA LEU A 139 -2.54 -10.71 -7.75
C LEU A 139 -2.84 -12.19 -7.51
N VAL A 140 -1.81 -12.98 -7.25
CA VAL A 140 -1.93 -14.28 -6.59
C VAL A 140 -1.49 -14.07 -5.15
N ASP A 141 -2.40 -14.31 -4.22
CA ASP A 141 -2.18 -14.14 -2.80
C ASP A 141 -2.03 -15.53 -2.17
N LEU A 142 -0.85 -15.83 -1.64
CA LEU A 142 -0.51 -17.12 -1.06
C LEU A 142 -0.33 -16.94 0.44
N ASP A 143 -1.36 -17.35 1.18
CA ASP A 143 -1.37 -17.34 2.63
C ASP A 143 -1.42 -18.78 3.16
N PRO A 144 -0.41 -19.23 3.94
CA PRO A 144 -0.51 -20.49 4.64
C PRO A 144 -1.61 -20.41 5.71
N TYR A 145 -2.38 -21.48 5.85
CA TYR A 145 -3.37 -21.62 6.91
C TYR A 145 -3.10 -22.91 7.67
N PRO A 146 -3.21 -22.92 9.02
CA PRO A 146 -2.96 -24.11 9.81
C PRO A 146 -3.68 -25.36 9.26
N PRO A 147 -2.98 -26.51 9.14
CA PRO A 147 -1.66 -26.79 9.72
C PRO A 147 -0.45 -26.35 8.89
N ALA A 148 -0.65 -25.68 7.74
CA ALA A 148 0.46 -25.22 6.91
C ALA A 148 1.25 -24.08 7.58
N GLU A 149 2.57 -24.12 7.43
CA GLU A 149 3.54 -23.16 7.95
C GLU A 149 4.18 -22.34 6.81
N PHE A 150 5.08 -21.42 7.16
CA PHE A 150 5.74 -20.56 6.18
C PHE A 150 6.54 -21.36 5.15
N GLU A 151 7.15 -22.46 5.57
CA GLU A 151 7.90 -23.39 4.73
C GLU A 151 7.02 -24.02 3.64
N ASP A 152 5.77 -24.37 3.95
CA ASP A 152 4.80 -24.85 2.96
C ASP A 152 4.48 -23.74 1.95
N ALA A 153 4.31 -22.50 2.40
CA ALA A 153 4.12 -21.36 1.51
C ALA A 153 5.34 -21.13 0.60
N VAL A 154 6.57 -21.41 1.06
CA VAL A 154 7.78 -21.35 0.23
C VAL A 154 7.75 -22.41 -0.87
N GLU A 155 7.34 -23.64 -0.55
CA GLU A 155 7.21 -24.72 -1.54
C GLU A 155 6.18 -24.35 -2.62
N ILE A 156 4.98 -23.95 -2.21
CA ILE A 156 3.93 -23.54 -3.15
C ILE A 156 4.34 -22.30 -3.95
N ALA A 157 5.04 -21.33 -3.35
CA ALA A 157 5.57 -20.18 -4.09
C ALA A 157 6.54 -20.60 -5.21
N ARG A 158 7.38 -21.62 -5.01
CA ARG A 158 8.24 -22.16 -6.09
C ARG A 158 7.44 -22.84 -7.19
N ALA A 159 6.37 -23.53 -6.85
CA ALA A 159 5.47 -24.15 -7.81
C ALA A 159 4.72 -23.08 -8.64
N VAL A 160 4.17 -22.04 -7.99
CA VAL A 160 3.56 -20.87 -8.65
C VAL A 160 4.56 -20.21 -9.61
N HIS A 161 5.79 -19.94 -9.16
CA HIS A 161 6.85 -19.36 -9.99
C HIS A 161 7.12 -20.21 -11.24
N SER A 162 7.26 -21.53 -11.07
CA SER A 162 7.55 -22.45 -12.16
C SER A 162 6.41 -22.50 -13.19
N ALA A 163 5.16 -22.58 -12.73
CA ALA A 163 3.99 -22.55 -13.60
C ALA A 163 3.90 -21.24 -14.40
N LEU A 164 4.14 -20.09 -13.76
CA LEU A 164 4.14 -18.79 -14.44
C LEU A 164 5.28 -18.68 -15.47
N VAL A 165 6.45 -19.22 -15.18
CA VAL A 165 7.58 -19.29 -16.14
C VAL A 165 7.23 -20.15 -17.34
N GLU A 166 6.62 -21.33 -17.14
CA GLU A 166 6.19 -22.23 -18.21
C GLU A 166 5.13 -21.56 -19.12
N MET A 167 4.18 -20.85 -18.52
CA MET A 167 3.20 -20.03 -19.23
C MET A 167 3.80 -18.79 -19.91
N ARG A 168 5.10 -18.52 -19.72
CA ARG A 168 5.84 -17.35 -20.21
C ARG A 168 5.25 -16.02 -19.73
N LEU A 169 4.71 -16.02 -18.51
CA LEU A 169 4.14 -14.84 -17.87
C LEU A 169 5.19 -14.12 -17.02
N ARG A 170 5.44 -12.85 -17.36
CA ARG A 170 6.24 -11.96 -16.53
C ARG A 170 5.54 -11.73 -15.20
N HIS A 171 6.27 -11.82 -14.10
CA HIS A 171 5.73 -11.61 -12.78
C HIS A 171 6.80 -11.11 -11.80
N MET A 172 6.35 -10.54 -10.69
CA MET A 172 7.16 -10.14 -9.55
C MET A 172 6.65 -10.88 -8.31
N ILE A 173 7.56 -11.23 -7.40
CA ILE A 173 7.23 -11.83 -6.11
C ILE A 173 7.68 -10.90 -4.99
N LYS A 174 6.91 -10.86 -3.90
CA LYS A 174 7.30 -10.24 -2.64
C LYS A 174 6.70 -11.03 -1.48
N THR A 175 7.30 -10.92 -0.28
CA THR A 175 6.61 -11.34 0.95
C THR A 175 5.38 -10.45 1.18
N SER A 176 4.37 -10.96 1.89
CA SER A 176 3.20 -10.17 2.28
C SER A 176 3.55 -9.18 3.41
N GLY A 177 4.55 -9.52 4.23
CA GLY A 177 4.87 -8.84 5.48
C GLY A 177 4.18 -9.45 6.71
N ALA A 178 3.35 -10.48 6.47
CA ALA A 178 2.81 -11.40 7.46
C ALA A 178 3.37 -12.81 7.17
N ASP A 179 2.50 -13.79 6.92
CA ASP A 179 2.89 -15.21 6.83
C ASP A 179 3.04 -15.74 5.38
N GLY A 180 2.89 -14.88 4.37
CA GLY A 180 2.66 -15.31 2.99
C GLY A 180 3.47 -14.59 1.90
N PHE A 181 3.11 -14.87 0.64
CA PHE A 181 3.72 -14.31 -0.57
C PHE A 181 2.67 -13.73 -1.52
N HIS A 182 3.02 -12.63 -2.19
CA HIS A 182 2.22 -12.07 -3.27
C HIS A 182 2.98 -12.20 -4.59
N PHE A 183 2.29 -12.71 -5.63
CA PHE A 183 2.74 -12.60 -7.01
C PHE A 183 1.95 -11.52 -7.74
N LEU A 184 2.66 -10.62 -8.40
CA LEU A 184 2.08 -9.56 -9.22
C LEU A 184 2.40 -9.84 -10.69
N ILE A 185 1.37 -10.06 -11.50
CA ILE A 185 1.48 -10.40 -12.92
C ILE A 185 0.90 -9.24 -13.74
N PRO A 186 1.73 -8.47 -14.46
CA PRO A 186 1.24 -7.41 -15.34
C PRO A 186 0.42 -7.97 -16.50
N VAL A 187 -0.75 -7.38 -16.71
CA VAL A 187 -1.67 -7.76 -17.80
C VAL A 187 -2.13 -6.54 -18.57
N VAL A 188 -2.53 -6.76 -19.82
CA VAL A 188 -3.17 -5.71 -20.62
C VAL A 188 -4.59 -5.48 -20.05
N PRO A 189 -5.01 -4.23 -19.78
CA PRO A 189 -6.31 -3.92 -19.18
C PRO A 189 -7.46 -4.06 -20.18
N LYS A 190 -7.72 -5.30 -20.61
CA LYS A 190 -8.78 -5.67 -21.56
C LYS A 190 -9.61 -6.87 -21.10
N TYR A 191 -9.19 -7.55 -20.04
CA TYR A 191 -9.86 -8.73 -19.51
C TYR A 191 -10.86 -8.31 -18.43
N SER A 192 -12.03 -8.94 -18.41
CA SER A 192 -13.00 -8.74 -17.33
C SER A 192 -12.42 -9.24 -16.00
N ILE A 193 -12.88 -8.66 -14.89
CA ILE A 193 -12.52 -9.12 -13.55
C ILE A 193 -12.84 -10.61 -13.37
N GLU A 194 -13.95 -11.08 -13.95
CA GLU A 194 -14.31 -12.50 -13.94
C GLU A 194 -13.27 -13.38 -14.64
N THR A 195 -12.77 -12.96 -15.81
CA THR A 195 -11.72 -13.69 -16.53
C THR A 195 -10.44 -13.78 -15.71
N ILE A 196 -10.03 -12.65 -15.10
CA ILE A 196 -8.85 -12.60 -14.23
C ILE A 196 -9.01 -13.54 -13.02
N ARG A 197 -10.18 -13.52 -12.36
CA ARG A 197 -10.46 -14.40 -11.22
C ARG A 197 -10.45 -15.87 -11.62
N ARG A 198 -11.01 -16.23 -12.78
CA ARG A 198 -10.96 -17.59 -13.31
C ARG A 198 -9.53 -18.03 -13.60
N PHE A 199 -8.69 -17.16 -14.15
CA PHE A 199 -7.27 -17.46 -14.35
C PHE A 199 -6.56 -17.76 -13.03
N VAL A 200 -6.74 -16.93 -11.99
CA VAL A 200 -6.14 -17.17 -10.67
C VAL A 200 -6.66 -18.46 -10.03
N LEU A 201 -7.96 -18.75 -10.17
CA LEU A 201 -8.55 -20.00 -9.70
C LEU A 201 -7.93 -21.22 -10.39
N LEU A 202 -7.79 -21.18 -11.72
CA LEU A 202 -7.19 -22.29 -12.46
C LEU A 202 -5.72 -22.48 -12.11
N LEU A 203 -4.98 -21.40 -11.88
CA LEU A 203 -3.61 -21.48 -11.38
C LEU A 203 -3.56 -22.18 -10.01
N GLY A 204 -4.48 -21.88 -9.10
CA GLY A 204 -4.55 -22.54 -7.79
C GLY A 204 -5.08 -23.98 -7.82
N ILE A 205 -5.74 -24.43 -8.91
CA ILE A 205 -6.15 -25.83 -9.09
C ILE A 205 -5.02 -26.68 -9.68
N LEU A 206 -4.13 -26.07 -10.47
CA LEU A 206 -2.99 -26.73 -11.10
C LEU A 206 -1.85 -27.04 -10.13
N LEU A 207 -1.81 -26.36 -8.98
CA LEU A 207 -0.78 -26.42 -7.94
C LEU A 207 -1.30 -27.18 -6.74
#